data_AF-A0A0A5FWR0-F1
#
_entry.id   AF-A0A0A5FWR0-F1
#
_cell.length_a   1.000
_cell.length_b   1.000
_cell.length_c   1.000
_cell.angle_alpha   90.00
_cell.angle_beta   90.00
_cell.angle_gamma   90.00
#
_symmetry.space_group_name_H-M   'P 1'
#
loop_
_entity.id
_entity.type
_entity.pdbx_description
1 polymer ?
#
loop_
_entity_poly.entity_id
_entity_poly.type
_entity_poly.pdbx_seq_one_letter_code
_entity_poly.pdbx_strand_id
1 'polypeptide(L)'
;MFKNIWKIGFAVMLVICCLLGYFWYSEVQQKRTMKKDMILHYVHMQNDVTRHLEGALEDVDEGEKFKEHMIKLENKIRNIYGTIGNATFIGRHADIPYVYYNLYFSGSDIVYEVVDKLQNNKFSDQTLSDLKDYYKKQTDLTSQLNIDEFANYSLEEYMEKMEEVNDYMDKYEEWRPTYNSK
;
A
#
# COMPACT_ATOMS: atom_id res chain seq x y z
N MET A 1 48.32 35.02 -24.00
CA MET A 1 47.77 33.69 -23.63
C MET A 1 46.51 33.75 -22.76
N PHE A 2 46.26 34.83 -22.01
CA PHE A 2 45.11 34.95 -21.09
C PHE A 2 43.71 35.14 -21.74
N LYS A 3 43.62 35.53 -23.02
CA LYS A 3 42.33 35.85 -23.68
C LYS A 3 41.38 34.65 -23.89
N ASN A 4 41.89 33.42 -23.85
CA ASN A 4 41.08 32.22 -24.08
C ASN A 4 40.77 31.43 -22.79
N ILE A 5 41.43 31.74 -21.67
CA ILE A 5 41.27 31.02 -20.39
C ILE A 5 39.84 31.20 -19.85
N TRP A 6 39.29 32.41 -19.94
CA TRP A 6 37.92 32.69 -19.51
C TRP A 6 36.86 31.96 -20.35
N LYS A 7 37.10 31.81 -21.67
CA LYS A 7 36.21 31.05 -22.56
C LYS A 7 36.24 29.55 -22.25
N ILE A 8 37.42 29.00 -21.96
CA ILE A 8 37.57 27.61 -21.52
C ILE A 8 36.91 27.41 -20.15
N GLY A 9 37.12 28.31 -19.20
CA GLY A 9 36.46 28.28 -17.89
C GLY A 9 34.93 28.31 -17.99
N PHE A 10 34.39 29.18 -18.85
CA PHE A 10 32.95 29.25 -19.12
C PHE A 10 32.43 27.95 -19.75
N ALA A 11 33.13 27.40 -20.74
CA ALA A 11 32.74 26.13 -21.37
C ALA A 11 32.75 24.96 -20.37
N VAL A 12 33.78 24.86 -19.51
CA VAL A 12 33.87 23.83 -18.46
C VAL A 12 32.74 24.00 -17.44
N MET A 13 32.46 25.23 -17.01
CA MET A 13 31.35 25.51 -16.08
C MET A 13 30.00 25.12 -16.67
N LEU A 14 29.76 25.41 -17.95
CA LEU A 14 28.53 25.09 -18.65
C LEU A 14 28.35 23.57 -18.77
N VAL A 15 29.43 22.83 -19.07
CA VAL A 15 29.42 21.35 -19.08
C VAL A 15 29.10 20.79 -17.68
N ILE A 16 29.69 21.33 -16.62
CA ILE A 16 29.41 20.91 -15.24
C ILE A 16 27.94 21.18 -14.88
N CYS A 17 27.40 22.36 -15.21
CA CYS A 17 26.00 22.69 -14.98
C CYS A 17 25.05 21.75 -15.73
N CYS A 18 25.35 21.42 -17.00
CA CYS A 18 24.56 20.46 -17.76
C CYS A 18 24.61 19.05 -17.16
N LEU A 19 25.78 18.59 -16.70
CA LEU A 19 25.92 17.29 -16.04
C LEU A 19 25.16 17.24 -14.72
N LEU A 20 25.26 18.27 -13.87
CA LEU A 20 24.51 18.36 -12.63
C LEU A 20 23.00 18.39 -12.88
N GLY A 21 22.54 19.13 -13.89
CA GLY A 21 21.14 19.14 -14.31
C GLY A 21 20.65 17.77 -14.78
N TYR A 22 21.47 17.05 -15.56
CA TYR A 22 21.16 15.68 -16.00
C TYR A 22 21.06 14.70 -14.81
N PHE A 23 22.02 14.73 -13.88
CA PHE A 23 21.98 13.87 -12.70
C PHE A 23 20.75 14.15 -11.83
N TRP A 24 20.44 15.43 -11.58
CA TRP A 24 19.26 15.82 -10.82
C TRP A 24 17.96 15.36 -11.51
N TYR A 25 17.84 15.57 -12.83
CA TYR A 25 16.69 15.10 -13.60
C TYR A 25 16.55 13.58 -13.55
N SER A 26 17.66 12.84 -13.71
CA SER A 26 17.69 11.38 -13.62
C SER A 26 17.24 10.89 -12.24
N GLU A 27 17.71 11.51 -11.16
CA GLU A 27 17.31 11.16 -9.79
C GLU A 27 15.82 11.43 -9.55
N VAL A 28 15.30 12.57 -10.03
CA VAL A 28 13.88 12.91 -9.91
C VAL A 28 13.01 11.90 -10.67
N GLN A 29 13.39 11.52 -11.89
CA GLN A 29 12.64 10.53 -12.66
C GLN A 29 12.67 9.15 -12.00
N GLN A 30 13.82 8.71 -11.49
CA GLN A 30 13.94 7.44 -10.76
C GLN A 30 13.04 7.42 -9.52
N LYS A 31 13.01 8.50 -8.74
CA LYS A 31 12.10 8.62 -7.58
C LYS A 31 10.63 8.58 -8.01
N ARG A 32 10.25 9.26 -9.10
CA ARG A 32 8.88 9.23 -9.63
C ARG A 32 8.46 7.82 -10.07
N THR A 33 9.32 7.10 -10.78
CA THR A 33 9.07 5.71 -11.19
C THR A 33 8.93 4.79 -9.98
N MET A 34 9.86 4.89 -9.01
CA MET A 34 9.80 4.10 -7.78
C MET A 34 8.54 4.36 -6.95
N LYS A 35 8.09 5.62 -6.86
CA LYS A 35 6.80 5.99 -6.24
C LYS A 35 5.64 5.26 -6.92
N LYS A 36 5.56 5.34 -8.26
CA LYS A 36 4.51 4.68 -9.04
C LYS A 36 4.52 3.16 -8.85
N ASP A 37 5.68 2.53 -8.95
CA ASP A 37 5.82 1.08 -8.82
C ASP A 37 5.41 0.59 -7.43
N MET A 38 5.73 1.35 -6.38
CA MET A 38 5.30 1.01 -5.02
C MET A 38 3.79 1.15 -4.80
N ILE A 39 3.15 2.14 -5.42
CA ILE A 39 1.69 2.29 -5.37
C ILE A 39 1.02 1.14 -6.11
N LEU A 40 1.50 0.79 -7.32
CA LEU A 40 1.02 -0.39 -8.05
C LEU A 40 1.17 -1.67 -7.24
N HIS A 41 2.32 -1.86 -6.59
CA HIS A 41 2.58 -3.03 -5.77
C HIS A 41 1.63 -3.08 -4.57
N TYR A 42 1.33 -1.93 -3.97
CA TYR A 42 0.35 -1.82 -2.89
C TYR A 42 -1.05 -2.22 -3.33
N VAL A 43 -1.54 -1.66 -4.44
CA VAL A 43 -2.86 -2.03 -4.99
C VAL A 43 -2.91 -3.54 -5.28
N HIS A 44 -1.86 -4.08 -5.91
CA HIS A 44 -1.75 -5.50 -6.19
C HIS A 44 -1.83 -6.35 -4.92
N MET A 45 -1.19 -5.92 -3.85
CA MET A 45 -1.23 -6.61 -2.56
C MET A 45 -2.60 -6.58 -1.90
N GLN A 46 -3.33 -5.47 -1.99
CA GLN A 46 -4.70 -5.38 -1.49
C GLN A 46 -5.65 -6.32 -2.26
N ASN A 47 -5.51 -6.39 -3.59
CA ASN A 47 -6.29 -7.33 -4.42
C ASN A 47 -5.98 -8.79 -4.05
N ASP A 48 -4.71 -9.11 -3.81
CA ASP A 48 -4.30 -10.45 -3.43
C ASP A 48 -4.82 -10.85 -2.04
N VAL A 49 -4.76 -9.94 -1.05
CA VAL A 49 -5.36 -10.13 0.28
C VAL A 49 -6.88 -10.35 0.17
N THR A 50 -7.57 -9.54 -0.63
CA THR A 50 -9.03 -9.65 -0.85
C THR A 50 -9.40 -11.01 -1.42
N ARG A 51 -8.67 -11.48 -2.44
CA ARG A 51 -8.87 -12.81 -3.04
C ARG A 51 -8.62 -13.95 -2.04
N HIS A 52 -7.60 -13.81 -1.18
CA HIS A 52 -7.34 -14.79 -0.13
C HIS A 52 -8.42 -14.79 0.95
N LEU A 53 -8.99 -13.64 1.29
CA LEU A 53 -10.14 -13.54 2.20
C LEU A 53 -11.38 -14.20 1.60
N GLU A 54 -11.66 -13.97 0.32
CA GLU A 54 -12.76 -14.61 -0.40
C GLU A 54 -12.68 -16.14 -0.31
N GLY A 55 -11.54 -16.71 -0.72
CA GLY A 55 -11.33 -18.16 -0.65
C GLY A 55 -11.32 -18.72 0.77
N ALA A 56 -10.87 -17.94 1.78
CA ALA A 56 -10.99 -18.35 3.17
C ALA A 56 -12.47 -18.41 3.62
N LEU A 57 -13.26 -17.40 3.26
CA LEU A 57 -14.69 -17.33 3.61
C LEU A 57 -15.53 -18.41 2.93
N GLU A 58 -15.15 -18.87 1.75
CA GLU A 58 -15.76 -20.03 1.08
C GLU A 58 -15.60 -21.34 1.88
N ASP A 59 -14.48 -21.47 2.58
CA ASP A 59 -14.13 -22.66 3.36
C ASP A 59 -14.52 -22.57 4.84
N VAL A 60 -15.32 -21.58 5.26
CA VAL A 60 -15.61 -21.32 6.68
C VAL A 60 -16.19 -22.53 7.43
N ASP A 61 -16.99 -23.35 6.74
CA ASP A 61 -17.61 -24.55 7.28
C ASP A 61 -16.60 -25.72 7.38
N GLU A 62 -15.49 -25.65 6.63
CA GLU A 62 -14.34 -26.57 6.70
C GLU A 62 -13.34 -26.09 7.77
N GLY A 63 -13.77 -26.01 9.03
CA GLY A 63 -13.08 -25.28 10.11
C GLY A 63 -11.54 -25.39 10.20
N GLU A 64 -10.94 -26.56 9.96
CA GLU A 64 -9.47 -26.71 9.92
C GLU A 64 -8.84 -26.08 8.67
N LYS A 65 -9.45 -26.23 7.50
CA LYS A 65 -8.98 -25.61 6.24
C LYS A 65 -9.14 -24.10 6.30
N PHE A 66 -10.26 -23.59 6.82
CA PHE A 66 -10.44 -22.18 7.09
C PHE A 66 -9.32 -21.62 7.98
N LYS A 67 -9.00 -22.32 9.07
CA LYS A 67 -7.91 -21.93 9.98
C LYS A 67 -6.56 -21.90 9.29
N GLU A 68 -6.23 -22.90 8.46
CA GLU A 68 -5.01 -22.89 7.67
C GLU A 68 -4.95 -21.70 6.70
N HIS A 69 -6.06 -21.38 6.03
CA HIS A 69 -6.16 -20.23 5.13
C HIS A 69 -5.92 -18.92 5.86
N MET A 70 -6.53 -18.74 7.03
CA MET A 70 -6.35 -17.53 7.85
C MET A 70 -4.92 -17.37 8.35
N ILE A 71 -4.25 -18.45 8.77
CA ILE A 71 -2.82 -18.41 9.19
C ILE A 71 -1.91 -18.06 8.00
N LYS A 72 -2.18 -18.62 6.81
CA LYS A 72 -1.41 -18.27 5.60
C LYS A 72 -1.59 -16.80 5.23
N LEU A 73 -2.82 -16.29 5.31
CA LEU A 73 -3.15 -14.90 5.06
C LEU A 73 -2.45 -13.95 6.06
N GLU A 74 -2.50 -14.27 7.35
CA GLU A 74 -1.82 -13.52 8.41
C GLU A 74 -0.31 -13.38 8.13
N ASN A 75 0.35 -14.50 7.80
CA ASN A 75 1.78 -14.50 7.48
C ASN A 75 2.09 -13.68 6.23
N LYS A 76 1.22 -13.74 5.21
CA LYS A 76 1.35 -12.91 4.01
C LYS A 76 1.26 -11.43 4.38
N ILE A 77 0.21 -11.01 5.10
CA ILE A 77 0.03 -9.63 5.57
C ILE A 77 1.26 -9.16 6.37
N ARG A 78 1.77 -9.99 7.28
CA ARG A 78 2.98 -9.68 8.07
C ARG A 78 4.22 -9.47 7.20
N ASN A 79 4.43 -10.33 6.20
CA ASN A 79 5.56 -10.22 5.27
C ASN A 79 5.47 -8.95 4.41
N ILE A 80 4.26 -8.59 3.99
CA ILE A 80 3.98 -7.36 3.26
C ILE A 80 4.39 -6.16 4.12
N TYR A 81 3.90 -6.10 5.35
CA TYR A 81 4.20 -5.03 6.30
C TYR A 81 5.72 -4.89 6.52
N GLY A 82 6.42 -6.01 6.72
CA GLY A 82 7.87 -6.02 6.94
C GLY A 82 8.72 -5.61 5.73
N THR A 83 8.17 -5.68 4.51
CA THR A 83 8.92 -5.40 3.27
C THR A 83 8.66 -3.99 2.76
N ILE A 84 7.40 -3.57 2.69
CA ILE A 84 6.99 -2.33 2.03
C ILE A 84 6.40 -1.28 2.98
N GLY A 85 6.35 -1.57 4.29
CA GLY A 85 5.89 -0.59 5.28
C GLY A 85 6.73 0.70 5.23
N ASN A 86 6.12 1.84 5.57
CA ASN A 86 6.75 3.15 5.48
C ASN A 86 8.08 3.27 6.26
N ALA A 87 8.28 2.46 7.30
CA ALA A 87 9.50 2.42 8.10
C ALA A 87 10.64 1.58 7.45
N THR A 88 10.36 0.80 6.41
CA THR A 88 11.36 -0.04 5.73
C THR A 88 12.30 0.82 4.88
N PHE A 89 13.42 0.22 4.44
CA PHE A 89 14.36 0.90 3.55
C PHE A 89 13.68 1.34 2.24
N ILE A 90 12.81 0.48 1.70
CA ILE A 90 12.06 0.71 0.46
C ILE A 90 11.04 1.85 0.66
N GLY A 91 10.24 1.79 1.73
CA GLY A 91 9.25 2.84 2.05
C GLY A 91 9.87 4.23 2.25
N ARG A 92 11.03 4.30 2.94
CA ARG A 92 11.74 5.57 3.16
C ARG A 92 12.33 6.18 1.88
N HIS A 93 12.80 5.36 0.94
CA HIS A 93 13.39 5.85 -0.30
C HIS A 93 12.35 6.32 -1.31
N ALA A 94 11.15 5.74 -1.26
CA ALA A 94 10.08 6.16 -2.15
C ALA A 94 9.37 7.42 -1.67
N ASP A 95 9.54 7.90 -0.43
CA ASP A 95 8.98 9.19 0.02
C ASP A 95 7.47 9.31 -0.30
N ILE A 96 6.72 8.23 -0.01
CA ILE A 96 5.28 8.19 -0.25
C ILE A 96 4.59 8.80 0.99
N PRO A 97 3.64 9.74 0.83
CA PRO A 97 3.02 10.38 1.98
C PRO A 97 2.36 9.34 2.90
N TYR A 98 2.66 9.47 4.20
CA TYR A 98 2.30 8.49 5.24
C TYR A 98 0.80 8.16 5.23
N VAL A 99 -0.04 9.14 4.91
CA VAL A 99 -1.50 9.07 4.86
C VAL A 99 -2.00 8.01 3.86
N TYR A 100 -1.28 7.72 2.77
CA TYR A 100 -1.71 6.75 1.75
C TYR A 100 -1.56 5.28 2.13
N TYR A 101 -0.72 4.97 3.12
CA TYR A 101 -0.41 3.59 3.52
C TYR A 101 -0.77 3.28 4.97
N ASN A 102 -0.97 4.31 5.80
CA ASN A 102 -1.32 4.12 7.21
C ASN A 102 -2.77 3.63 7.39
N LEU A 103 -3.61 3.72 6.35
CA LEU A 103 -5.06 3.56 6.46
C LEU A 103 -5.58 2.11 6.37
N TYR A 104 -4.75 1.09 6.10
CA TYR A 104 -5.34 -0.23 5.75
C TYR A 104 -4.73 -1.49 6.29
N PHE A 105 -3.50 -1.46 6.80
CA PHE A 105 -3.05 -2.55 7.67
C PHE A 105 -3.65 -2.43 9.08
N SER A 106 -4.21 -1.28 9.47
CA SER A 106 -5.03 -1.18 10.70
C SER A 106 -6.25 -2.12 10.67
N GLY A 107 -6.86 -2.34 9.49
CA GLY A 107 -7.94 -3.31 9.31
C GLY A 107 -7.48 -4.77 9.38
N SER A 108 -6.18 -5.04 9.19
CA SER A 108 -5.61 -6.39 9.29
C SER A 108 -5.57 -6.93 10.72
N ASP A 109 -5.80 -6.08 11.73
CA ASP A 109 -6.07 -6.48 13.11
C ASP A 109 -7.23 -7.47 13.19
N ILE A 110 -8.23 -7.38 12.31
CA ILE A 110 -9.32 -8.35 12.22
C ILE A 110 -8.80 -9.73 11.80
N VAL A 111 -7.85 -9.80 10.86
CA VAL A 111 -7.23 -11.07 10.45
C VAL A 111 -6.39 -11.65 11.60
N TYR A 112 -5.60 -10.83 12.27
CA TYR A 112 -4.82 -11.25 13.45
C TYR A 112 -5.73 -11.74 14.58
N GLU A 113 -6.82 -11.04 14.86
CA GLU A 113 -7.82 -11.40 15.86
C GLU A 113 -8.54 -12.71 15.51
N VAL A 114 -8.92 -12.89 14.24
CA VAL A 114 -9.53 -14.14 13.77
C VAL A 114 -8.57 -15.31 13.99
N VAL A 115 -7.29 -15.17 13.62
CA VAL A 115 -6.30 -16.24 13.82
C VAL A 115 -6.12 -16.54 15.30
N ASP A 116 -5.98 -15.53 16.16
CA ASP A 116 -5.86 -15.72 17.61
C ASP A 116 -7.09 -16.46 18.17
N LYS A 117 -8.30 -16.04 17.80
CA LYS A 117 -9.54 -16.68 18.23
C LYS A 117 -9.67 -18.12 17.71
N LEU A 118 -9.24 -18.41 16.49
CA LEU A 118 -9.21 -19.78 15.93
C LEU A 118 -8.17 -20.68 16.62
N GLN A 119 -7.03 -20.12 17.01
CA GLN A 119 -5.99 -20.86 17.75
C GLN A 119 -6.41 -21.15 19.20
N ASN A 120 -7.16 -20.23 19.81
CA ASN A 120 -7.62 -20.33 21.19
C ASN A 120 -9.02 -20.96 21.36
N ASN A 121 -9.61 -21.50 20.29
CA ASN A 121 -10.99 -22.05 20.27
C ASN A 121 -12.06 -21.06 20.77
N LYS A 122 -11.89 -19.77 20.46
CA LYS A 122 -12.79 -18.66 20.79
C LYS A 122 -13.45 -18.04 19.55
N PHE A 123 -13.35 -18.70 18.40
CA PHE A 123 -14.01 -18.25 17.19
C PHE A 123 -15.53 -18.29 17.35
N SER A 124 -16.20 -17.24 16.91
CA SER A 124 -17.63 -17.00 17.16
C SER A 124 -18.30 -16.39 15.93
N ASP A 125 -19.63 -16.45 15.88
CA ASP A 125 -20.42 -15.80 14.83
C ASP A 125 -20.13 -14.30 14.72
N GLN A 126 -19.87 -13.63 15.85
CA GLN A 126 -19.45 -12.23 15.84
C GLN A 126 -18.10 -12.06 15.13
N THR A 127 -17.13 -12.91 15.43
CA THR A 127 -15.81 -12.87 14.79
C THR A 127 -15.91 -13.12 13.28
N LEU A 128 -16.79 -14.03 12.87
CA LEU A 128 -17.08 -14.25 11.45
C LEU A 128 -17.77 -13.05 10.81
N SER A 129 -18.71 -12.41 11.51
CA SER A 129 -19.36 -11.18 11.03
C SER A 129 -18.35 -10.06 10.83
N ASP A 130 -17.44 -9.85 11.78
CA ASP A 130 -16.40 -8.82 11.70
C ASP A 130 -15.45 -9.10 10.52
N LEU A 131 -15.11 -10.36 10.27
CA LEU A 131 -14.31 -10.78 9.11
C LEU A 131 -15.05 -10.54 7.78
N LYS A 132 -16.35 -10.81 7.71
CA LYS A 132 -17.17 -10.56 6.51
C LYS A 132 -17.30 -9.06 6.23
N ASP A 133 -17.47 -8.24 7.26
CA ASP A 133 -17.48 -6.79 7.14
C ASP A 133 -16.12 -6.26 6.67
N TYR A 134 -15.02 -6.82 7.19
CA TYR A 134 -13.68 -6.52 6.72
C TYR A 134 -13.48 -6.90 5.24
N TYR A 135 -13.90 -8.11 4.86
CA TYR A 135 -13.84 -8.55 3.47
C TYR A 135 -14.61 -7.61 2.55
N LYS A 136 -15.86 -7.26 2.89
CA LYS A 136 -16.66 -6.32 2.11
C LYS A 136 -15.96 -4.97 1.92
N LYS A 137 -15.35 -4.43 2.97
CA LYS A 137 -14.58 -3.18 2.88
C LYS A 137 -13.38 -3.31 1.94
N GLN A 138 -12.66 -4.42 2.03
CA GLN A 138 -11.54 -4.68 1.14
C GLN A 138 -11.99 -4.87 -0.32
N THR A 139 -13.12 -5.52 -0.57
CA THR A 139 -13.72 -5.61 -1.90
C THR A 139 -14.14 -4.23 -2.44
N ASP A 140 -14.81 -3.41 -1.61
CA ASP A 140 -15.21 -2.05 -2.01
C ASP A 140 -13.98 -1.20 -2.34
N LEU A 141 -12.92 -1.26 -1.52
CA LEU A 141 -11.64 -0.59 -1.77
C LEU A 141 -11.01 -1.02 -3.09
N THR A 142 -10.82 -2.33 -3.25
CA THR A 142 -10.14 -2.91 -4.42
C THR A 142 -10.92 -2.67 -5.70
N SER A 143 -12.25 -2.57 -5.64
CA SER A 143 -13.08 -2.19 -6.78
C SER A 143 -12.85 -0.75 -7.27
N GLN A 144 -12.40 0.14 -6.39
CA GLN A 144 -12.02 1.52 -6.76
C GLN A 144 -10.59 1.62 -7.30
N LEU A 145 -9.78 0.59 -7.08
CA LEU A 145 -8.36 0.53 -7.43
C LEU A 145 -8.14 -0.46 -8.58
N ASN A 146 -8.57 -0.10 -9.79
CA ASN A 146 -8.37 -0.94 -10.98
C ASN A 146 -6.91 -0.91 -11.47
N ILE A 147 -6.15 -1.98 -11.21
CA ILE A 147 -4.71 -2.08 -11.57
C ILE A 147 -4.44 -1.78 -13.04
N ASP A 148 -5.31 -2.23 -13.95
CA ASP A 148 -5.10 -2.07 -15.39
C ASP A 148 -5.28 -0.62 -15.84
N GLU A 149 -6.19 0.11 -15.21
CA GLU A 149 -6.34 1.56 -15.42
C GLU A 149 -5.17 2.32 -14.82
N PHE A 150 -4.82 1.96 -13.58
CA PHE A 150 -3.74 2.60 -12.86
C PHE A 150 -2.42 2.44 -13.61
N ALA A 151 -2.09 1.27 -14.17
CA ALA A 151 -0.82 1.06 -14.89
C ALA A 151 -0.52 2.15 -15.95
N ASN A 152 -1.57 2.74 -16.53
CA ASN A 152 -1.48 3.77 -17.56
C ASN A 152 -1.45 5.21 -17.04
N TYR A 153 -1.75 5.45 -15.76
CA TYR A 153 -1.78 6.81 -15.17
C TYR A 153 -0.38 7.40 -14.98
N SER A 154 -0.29 8.72 -15.07
CA SER A 154 0.85 9.51 -14.59
C SER A 154 0.90 9.51 -13.06
N LEU A 155 2.05 9.79 -12.47
CA LEU A 155 2.20 9.81 -11.00
C LEU A 155 1.24 10.81 -10.33
N GLU A 156 0.95 11.94 -10.98
CA GLU A 156 0.03 12.96 -10.46
C GLU A 156 -1.40 12.41 -10.41
N GLU A 157 -1.87 11.77 -11.50
CA GLU A 157 -3.18 11.10 -11.55
C GLU A 157 -3.27 9.95 -10.52
N TYR A 158 -2.18 9.22 -10.28
CA TYR A 158 -2.11 8.21 -9.22
C TYR A 158 -2.31 8.80 -7.84
N MET A 159 -1.62 9.90 -7.54
CA MET A 159 -1.67 10.51 -6.21
C MET A 159 -3.05 11.08 -5.93
N GLU A 160 -3.65 11.77 -6.91
CA GLU A 160 -5.03 12.27 -6.81
C GLU A 160 -6.01 11.11 -6.59
N LYS A 161 -5.86 10.02 -7.35
CA LYS A 161 -6.75 8.88 -7.18
C LYS A 161 -6.60 8.18 -5.83
N MET A 162 -5.38 8.07 -5.31
CA MET A 162 -5.14 7.55 -3.96
C MET A 162 -5.72 8.49 -2.88
N GLU A 163 -5.76 9.80 -3.12
CA GLU A 163 -6.38 10.80 -2.23
C GLU A 163 -7.89 10.63 -2.18
N GLU A 164 -8.53 10.50 -3.34
CA GLU A 164 -9.97 10.19 -3.42
C GLU A 164 -10.33 8.91 -2.66
N VAL A 165 -9.51 7.86 -2.82
CA VAL A 165 -9.74 6.57 -2.18
C VAL A 165 -9.52 6.66 -0.66
N ASN A 166 -8.54 7.42 -0.21
CA ASN A 166 -8.35 7.71 1.21
C ASN A 166 -9.54 8.49 1.79
N ASP A 167 -9.99 9.56 1.12
CA ASP A 167 -11.14 10.36 1.54
C ASP A 167 -12.44 9.54 1.58
N TYR A 168 -12.61 8.61 0.64
CA TYR A 168 -13.72 7.66 0.65
C TYR A 168 -13.67 6.80 1.92
N MET A 169 -12.48 6.41 2.35
CA MET A 169 -12.28 5.50 3.46
C MET A 169 -12.37 6.15 4.83
N ASP A 170 -11.88 7.37 4.95
CA ASP A 170 -12.06 8.18 6.15
C ASP A 170 -13.57 8.39 6.44
N LYS A 171 -14.37 8.65 5.39
CA LYS A 171 -15.84 8.72 5.52
C LYS A 171 -16.48 7.39 5.93
N TYR A 172 -15.90 6.26 5.53
CA TYR A 172 -16.34 4.93 5.94
C TYR A 172 -15.97 4.61 7.40
N GLU A 173 -14.85 5.14 7.91
CA GLU A 173 -14.46 5.03 9.32
C GLU A 173 -15.30 5.93 10.23
N GLU A 174 -15.61 7.16 9.80
CA GLU A 174 -16.52 8.07 10.52
C GLU A 174 -17.93 7.48 10.71
N TRP A 175 -18.36 6.59 9.80
CA TRP A 175 -19.66 5.90 9.88
C TRP A 175 -19.68 4.69 10.83
N ARG A 176 -18.55 4.25 11.38
CA ARG A 176 -18.58 3.24 12.44
C ARG A 176 -19.06 3.89 13.74
N PRO A 177 -20.03 3.29 14.46
CA PRO A 177 -20.12 3.55 15.88
C PRO A 177 -18.75 3.17 16.45
N THR A 178 -18.05 4.13 17.04
CA THR A 178 -16.91 3.82 17.90
C THR A 178 -17.41 2.75 18.87
N TYR A 179 -16.90 1.53 18.73
CA TYR A 179 -17.08 0.54 19.78
C TYR A 179 -16.37 1.15 20.98
N ASN A 180 -17.19 1.73 21.87
CA ASN A 180 -16.76 2.46 23.05
C ASN A 180 -15.62 1.71 23.74
N SER A 181 -14.39 2.21 23.60
CA SER A 181 -13.35 1.95 24.59
C SER A 181 -13.75 2.74 25.83
N LYS A 182 -14.45 2.05 26.74
CA LYS A 182 -14.38 2.38 28.16
C LYS A 182 -13.00 2.02 28.69
#